data_AF-A0A5B0LJD6-F1
#
_entry.id   AF-A0A5B0LJD6-F1
#
_cell.length_a   1.000
_cell.length_b   1.000
_cell.length_c   1.000
_cell.angle_alpha   90.00
_cell.angle_beta   90.00
_cell.angle_gamma   90.00
#
_symmetry.space_group_name_H-M   'P 1'
#
loop_
_entity.id
_entity.type
_entity.pdbx_description
1 polymer ?
#
loop_
_entity_poly.entity_id
_entity_poly.type
_entity_poly.pdbx_seq_one_letter_code
_entity_poly.pdbx_strand_id
1 'polypeptide(L)'
;MISSVVLLVPHLMFGRGYRNTALVYVCSGCAAFHFQPLGRMNSKPTKAGNGANASYQNAHGPPMPGASCEECGGTFHVAGPLWSGPLHDPAFCDRLLEGLEAADDEQQQQPLKTAERIRGMVGLAKTELPEAPFFFTPAKLSGLFKCSSPSLLTVGSAILNAGFSLSRSHCQPGSIKTDAPRAFIYDLMKAWINAQAAPVPKSTKDLGAGDQPAAVDGGNAPRVDESLDGEVKNGDVRNGEVKDGGVQDGEVKSGEVKEGEVKNGQAEDEGGLKAEKVKEGQKSGGAGEPAAEISEACRVHGAKNSSNPRLMSLLSKPMRYQVDLKYNKSVEKLLLTGLKIVRYQANPTPNWGPKARALKK
;
A
#
# COMPACT_ATOMS: atom_id res chain seq x y z
N MET A 1 -54.12 -16.32 1.13
CA MET A 1 -52.82 -16.75 0.58
C MET A 1 -51.82 -15.62 0.78
N ILE A 2 -51.30 -15.47 2.00
CA ILE A 2 -50.20 -14.55 2.30
C ILE A 2 -48.95 -15.39 2.11
N SER A 3 -48.26 -15.19 0.98
CA SER A 3 -47.00 -15.86 0.73
C SER A 3 -45.97 -15.26 1.67
N SER A 4 -45.72 -15.97 2.77
CA SER A 4 -44.61 -15.73 3.68
C SER A 4 -43.30 -15.84 2.88
N VAL A 5 -42.81 -14.70 2.38
CA VAL A 5 -41.39 -14.57 2.07
C VAL A 5 -40.70 -14.50 3.43
N VAL A 6 -40.49 -15.67 4.02
CA VAL A 6 -39.49 -15.88 5.04
C VAL A 6 -38.17 -15.52 4.36
N LEU A 7 -37.77 -14.25 4.46
CA LEU A 7 -36.36 -13.91 4.40
C LEU A 7 -35.72 -14.68 5.55
N LEU A 8 -35.29 -15.90 5.24
CA LEU A 8 -34.25 -16.60 5.96
C LEU A 8 -33.11 -15.60 6.06
N VAL A 9 -33.05 -14.86 7.17
CA VAL A 9 -31.79 -14.33 7.69
C VAL A 9 -31.02 -15.61 7.96
N PRO A 10 -30.09 -16.02 7.09
CA PRO A 10 -29.34 -17.22 7.37
C PRO A 10 -28.63 -16.90 8.67
N HIS A 11 -28.78 -17.75 9.68
CA HIS A 11 -27.89 -17.73 10.82
C HIS A 11 -26.52 -18.17 10.26
N LEU A 12 -25.85 -17.24 9.56
CA LEU A 12 -24.63 -17.50 8.81
C LEU A 12 -23.60 -17.91 9.86
N MET A 13 -23.28 -19.20 9.87
CA MET A 13 -22.05 -19.80 10.43
C MET A 13 -20.79 -19.26 9.74
N PHE A 14 -20.72 -17.96 9.46
CA PHE A 14 -19.64 -17.29 8.75
C PHE A 14 -18.96 -16.23 9.62
N GLY A 15 -18.95 -16.40 10.95
CA GLY A 15 -18.62 -15.32 11.89
C GLY A 15 -17.30 -14.59 11.61
N ARG A 16 -16.20 -15.33 11.41
CA ARG A 16 -14.86 -14.74 11.23
C ARG A 16 -14.47 -14.51 9.77
N GLY A 17 -14.92 -15.38 8.85
CA GLY A 17 -14.61 -15.26 7.42
C GLY A 17 -15.37 -14.13 6.74
N TYR A 18 -16.62 -13.88 7.16
CA TYR A 18 -17.47 -12.83 6.58
C TYR A 18 -16.95 -11.42 6.88
N ARG A 19 -16.48 -11.17 8.11
CA ARG A 19 -15.90 -9.86 8.51
C ARG A 19 -14.54 -9.57 7.89
N ASN A 20 -13.80 -10.61 7.52
CA ASN A 20 -12.48 -10.52 6.90
C ASN A 20 -12.57 -10.63 5.37
N THR A 21 -13.77 -10.60 4.81
CA THR A 21 -13.99 -10.46 3.37
C THR A 21 -14.49 -9.05 3.10
N ALA A 22 -13.89 -8.36 2.12
CA ALA A 22 -14.24 -7.00 1.78
C ALA A 22 -14.25 -6.77 0.27
N LEU A 23 -15.09 -5.83 -0.16
CA LEU A 23 -14.90 -5.11 -1.41
C LEU A 23 -13.88 -3.99 -1.17
N VAL A 24 -13.11 -3.66 -2.20
CA VAL A 24 -12.17 -2.55 -2.16
C VAL A 24 -12.50 -1.60 -3.29
N TYR A 25 -12.72 -0.35 -2.92
CA TYR A 25 -12.88 0.73 -3.86
C TYR A 25 -11.52 1.36 -4.07
N VAL A 26 -11.03 1.44 -5.31
CA VAL A 26 -9.72 1.99 -5.66
C VAL A 26 -9.90 3.11 -6.68
N CYS A 27 -9.37 4.29 -6.39
CA CYS A 27 -9.40 5.42 -7.31
C CYS A 27 -8.45 5.17 -8.48
N SER A 28 -8.96 5.27 -9.71
CA SER A 28 -8.14 5.14 -10.94
C SER A 28 -7.12 6.26 -11.12
N GLY A 29 -7.29 7.38 -10.42
CA GLY A 29 -6.39 8.53 -10.46
C GLY A 29 -5.23 8.36 -9.48
N CYS A 30 -5.53 8.52 -8.18
CA CYS A 30 -4.51 8.63 -7.15
C CYS A 30 -4.20 7.33 -6.39
N ALA A 31 -4.86 6.23 -6.75
CA ALA A 31 -4.79 4.94 -6.06
C ALA A 31 -5.14 5.02 -4.56
N ALA A 32 -5.87 6.05 -4.13
CA ALA A 32 -6.58 6.02 -2.85
C ALA A 32 -7.52 4.81 -2.84
N PHE A 33 -7.65 4.16 -1.69
CA PHE A 33 -8.48 2.99 -1.58
C PHE A 33 -9.25 3.00 -0.26
N HIS A 34 -10.40 2.33 -0.25
CA HIS A 34 -11.20 2.12 0.95
C HIS A 34 -11.75 0.69 0.96
N PHE A 35 -11.72 0.08 2.14
CA PHE A 35 -12.28 -1.25 2.38
C PHE A 35 -13.74 -1.15 2.80
N GLN A 36 -14.59 -1.88 2.11
CA GLN A 36 -15.97 -2.14 2.48
C GLN A 36 -16.06 -3.59 2.95
N PRO A 37 -16.00 -3.87 4.27
CA PRO A 37 -16.21 -5.22 4.76
C PRO A 37 -17.62 -5.68 4.36
N LEU A 38 -17.80 -6.98 4.15
CA LEU A 38 -19.13 -7.53 3.87
C LEU A 38 -19.98 -7.59 5.14
N GLY A 39 -19.34 -7.80 6.30
CA GLY A 39 -20.01 -7.87 7.59
C GLY A 39 -19.25 -7.21 8.73
N ARG A 40 -19.97 -7.00 9.84
CA ARG A 40 -19.42 -6.55 11.12
C ARG A 40 -19.80 -7.50 12.24
N MET A 41 -18.98 -7.52 13.29
CA MET A 41 -19.22 -8.30 14.49
C MET A 41 -19.35 -7.35 15.68
N ASN A 42 -20.49 -7.38 16.37
CA ASN A 42 -20.67 -6.70 17.64
C ASN A 42 -20.55 -7.73 18.76
N SER A 43 -19.69 -7.45 19.73
CA SER A 43 -19.51 -8.28 20.91
C SER A 43 -20.22 -7.62 22.09
N LYS A 44 -21.23 -8.28 22.66
CA LYS A 44 -21.91 -7.81 23.87
C LYS A 44 -21.52 -8.71 25.04
N PRO A 45 -21.07 -8.16 26.19
CA PRO A 45 -20.77 -8.99 27.36
C PRO A 45 -22.03 -9.75 27.80
N THR A 46 -21.87 -11.00 28.23
CA THR A 46 -23.00 -11.80 28.73
C THR A 46 -23.47 -11.24 30.08
N LYS A 47 -24.77 -11.34 30.38
CA LYS A 47 -25.34 -10.88 31.68
C LYS A 47 -24.70 -11.58 32.89
N ALA A 48 -24.12 -12.77 32.68
CA ALA A 48 -23.45 -13.56 33.70
C ALA A 48 -21.95 -13.24 33.87
N GLY A 49 -21.40 -12.27 33.14
CA GLY A 49 -19.99 -11.88 33.19
C GLY A 49 -19.01 -12.88 32.55
N ASN A 50 -19.44 -14.12 32.31
CA ASN A 50 -18.64 -15.14 31.65
C ASN A 50 -18.84 -15.08 30.12
N GLY A 51 -17.91 -14.38 29.46
CA GLY A 51 -17.80 -14.33 28.00
C GLY A 51 -18.59 -13.21 27.32
N ALA A 52 -18.60 -13.26 25.99
CA ALA A 52 -19.30 -12.28 25.16
C ALA A 52 -20.09 -12.95 24.04
N ASN A 53 -21.32 -12.49 23.85
CA ASN A 53 -22.16 -12.90 22.73
C ASN A 53 -21.75 -12.11 21.49
N ALA A 54 -21.26 -12.83 20.47
CA ALA A 54 -20.97 -12.26 19.17
C ALA A 54 -22.23 -12.25 18.31
N SER A 55 -22.67 -11.06 17.90
CA SER A 55 -23.69 -10.88 16.88
C SER A 55 -23.05 -10.40 15.58
N TYR A 56 -23.45 -11.02 14.46
CA TYR A 56 -22.97 -10.66 13.13
C TYR A 56 -24.06 -9.89 12.40
N GLN A 57 -23.67 -8.79 11.78
CA GLN A 57 -24.57 -7.88 11.08
C GLN A 57 -23.96 -7.53 9.72
N ASN A 58 -24.80 -7.13 8.77
CA ASN A 58 -24.33 -6.59 7.51
C ASN A 58 -23.53 -5.30 7.77
N ALA A 59 -22.51 -5.06 6.95
CA ALA A 59 -21.79 -3.79 6.99
C ALA A 59 -22.68 -2.64 6.52
N HIS A 60 -22.36 -1.43 6.96
CA HIS A 60 -22.99 -0.22 6.44
C HIS A 60 -22.54 0.03 4.99
N GLY A 61 -23.26 0.92 4.30
CA GLY A 61 -22.96 1.30 2.92
C GLY A 61 -21.54 1.84 2.70
N PRO A 62 -21.22 2.24 1.46
CA PRO A 62 -19.85 2.52 1.03
C PRO A 62 -19.08 3.40 2.03
N PRO A 63 -17.79 3.10 2.29
CA PRO A 63 -16.99 3.84 3.27
C PRO A 63 -16.54 5.23 2.78
N MET A 64 -16.85 5.57 1.52
CA MET A 64 -16.60 6.87 0.91
C MET A 64 -17.93 7.60 0.66
N PRO A 65 -17.93 8.94 0.68
CA PRO A 65 -19.15 9.73 0.52
C PRO A 65 -19.79 9.62 -0.87
N GLY A 66 -19.06 9.15 -1.89
CA GLY A 66 -19.59 8.96 -3.23
C GLY A 66 -18.64 8.25 -4.19
N ALA A 67 -19.01 8.20 -5.47
CA ALA A 67 -18.25 7.53 -6.53
C ALA A 67 -16.95 8.26 -6.94
N SER A 68 -16.84 9.55 -6.61
CA SER A 68 -15.68 10.39 -6.94
C SER A 68 -14.72 10.49 -5.75
N CYS A 69 -13.43 10.38 -6.04
CA CYS A 69 -12.38 10.48 -5.04
C CYS A 69 -12.22 11.93 -4.59
N GLU A 70 -12.33 12.16 -3.28
CA GLU A 70 -12.12 13.48 -2.70
C GLU A 70 -10.70 13.99 -2.94
N GLU A 71 -9.72 13.11 -3.12
CA GLU A 71 -8.30 13.45 -3.26
C GLU A 71 -7.94 14.03 -4.62
N CYS A 72 -8.42 13.43 -5.70
CA CYS A 72 -8.05 13.85 -7.05
C CYS A 72 -9.22 14.01 -8.03
N GLY A 73 -10.46 13.85 -7.57
CA GLY A 73 -11.67 13.85 -8.40
C GLY A 73 -11.85 12.61 -9.28
N GLY A 74 -10.93 11.64 -9.25
CA GLY A 74 -11.00 10.43 -10.08
C GLY A 74 -12.08 9.44 -9.60
N THR A 75 -12.62 8.64 -10.51
CA THR A 75 -13.64 7.63 -10.21
C THR A 75 -13.07 6.45 -9.44
N PHE A 76 -13.81 5.97 -8.43
CA PHE A 76 -13.54 4.71 -7.75
C PHE A 76 -14.03 3.51 -8.58
N HIS A 77 -13.15 2.51 -8.75
CA HIS A 77 -13.52 1.19 -9.26
C HIS A 77 -13.62 0.21 -8.10
N VAL A 78 -14.55 -0.74 -8.21
CA VAL A 78 -14.73 -1.82 -7.24
C VAL A 78 -13.85 -3.00 -7.63
N ALA A 79 -13.13 -3.54 -6.65
CA ALA A 79 -12.39 -4.79 -6.73
C ALA A 79 -12.82 -5.73 -5.59
N GLY A 80 -12.67 -7.03 -5.79
CA GLY A 80 -13.04 -8.07 -4.82
C GLY A 80 -14.27 -8.90 -5.23
N PRO A 81 -14.86 -9.66 -4.30
CA PRO A 81 -14.50 -9.74 -2.88
C PRO A 81 -13.09 -10.30 -2.66
N LEU A 82 -12.37 -9.74 -1.68
CA LEU A 82 -11.03 -10.21 -1.29
C LEU A 82 -10.91 -10.32 0.21
N TRP A 83 -9.89 -11.07 0.67
CA TRP A 83 -9.57 -11.17 2.09
C TRP A 83 -8.92 -9.88 2.59
N SER A 84 -9.51 -9.25 3.61
CA SER A 84 -9.05 -8.02 4.26
C SER A 84 -8.47 -8.25 5.66
N GLY A 85 -8.46 -9.50 6.14
CA GLY A 85 -7.81 -9.85 7.41
C GLY A 85 -6.29 -10.01 7.29
N PRO A 86 -5.61 -10.34 8.41
CA PRO A 86 -4.18 -10.68 8.39
C PRO A 86 -3.89 -11.81 7.40
N LEU A 87 -2.82 -11.66 6.63
CA LEU A 87 -2.39 -12.65 5.62
C LEU A 87 -1.44 -13.70 6.18
N HIS A 88 -0.63 -13.33 7.17
CA HIS A 88 0.40 -14.19 7.75
C HIS A 88 0.07 -14.53 9.19
N ASP A 89 0.37 -15.76 9.60
CA ASP A 89 0.41 -16.18 11.00
C ASP A 89 1.88 -16.24 11.44
N PRO A 90 2.37 -15.28 12.25
CA PRO A 90 3.77 -15.24 12.67
C PRO A 90 4.23 -16.51 13.39
N ALA A 91 3.35 -17.14 14.18
CA ALA A 91 3.68 -18.35 14.91
C ALA A 91 3.88 -19.54 13.96
N PHE A 92 3.12 -19.60 12.87
CA PHE A 92 3.33 -20.58 11.81
C PHE A 92 4.63 -20.32 11.07
N CYS A 93 4.94 -19.06 10.75
CA CYS A 93 6.21 -18.68 10.13
C CYS A 93 7.41 -19.10 11.00
N ASP A 94 7.31 -18.94 12.32
CA ASP A 94 8.36 -19.33 13.26
C ASP A 94 8.61 -20.84 13.25
N ARG A 95 7.57 -21.65 13.41
CA ARG A 95 7.71 -23.11 13.35
C ARG A 95 8.28 -23.59 12.02
N LEU A 96 7.94 -22.92 10.92
CA LEU A 96 8.48 -23.26 9.60
C LEU A 96 9.97 -22.94 9.49
N LEU A 97 10.42 -21.81 10.05
CA LEU A 97 11.83 -21.42 10.05
C LEU A 97 12.65 -22.33 10.98
N GLU A 98 12.15 -22.61 12.18
CA GLU A 98 12.77 -23.54 13.14
C GLU A 98 12.93 -24.94 12.53
N GLY A 99 11.92 -25.45 11.82
CA GLY A 99 12.01 -26.74 11.13
C GLY A 99 13.04 -26.77 10.01
N LEU A 100 13.31 -25.63 9.35
CA LEU A 100 14.38 -25.54 8.36
C LEU A 100 15.76 -25.46 9.00
N GLU A 101 15.89 -24.85 10.18
CA GLU A 101 17.15 -24.80 10.94
C GLU A 101 17.50 -26.18 11.49
N ALA A 102 16.56 -26.87 12.12
CA ALA A 102 16.78 -28.22 12.65
C ALA A 102 17.22 -29.24 11.57
N ALA A 103 16.69 -29.10 10.35
CA ALA A 103 17.06 -29.96 9.22
C ALA A 103 18.47 -29.68 8.66
N ASP A 104 19.09 -28.53 8.95
CA ASP A 104 20.47 -28.25 8.57
C ASP A 104 21.48 -28.88 9.56
N ASP A 105 21.12 -28.96 10.85
CA ASP A 105 22.00 -29.43 11.93
C ASP A 105 22.19 -30.96 11.95
N GLU A 106 21.22 -31.73 11.46
CA GLU A 106 21.23 -33.21 11.56
C GLU A 106 22.23 -33.93 10.62
N GLN A 107 23.14 -33.22 9.94
CA GLN A 107 24.06 -33.75 8.91
C GLN A 107 23.36 -34.46 7.73
N GLN A 108 22.05 -34.59 7.76
CA GLN A 108 21.22 -34.94 6.62
C GLN A 108 21.21 -33.72 5.71
N GLN A 109 21.91 -33.84 4.59
CA GLN A 109 22.00 -32.82 3.56
C GLN A 109 20.59 -32.26 3.28
N GLN A 110 20.40 -30.96 3.59
CA GLN A 110 19.11 -30.28 3.55
C GLN A 110 18.30 -30.71 2.31
N PRO A 111 17.21 -31.50 2.47
CA PRO A 111 16.51 -32.11 1.34
C PRO A 111 15.93 -31.07 0.38
N LEU A 112 15.65 -29.87 0.88
CA LEU A 112 15.10 -28.78 0.09
C LEU A 112 16.19 -27.92 -0.52
N LYS A 113 16.41 -28.06 -1.83
CA LYS A 113 17.26 -27.14 -2.62
C LYS A 113 16.80 -25.67 -2.55
N THR A 114 15.56 -25.45 -2.13
CA THR A 114 14.96 -24.12 -1.96
C THR A 114 14.95 -23.63 -0.51
N ALA A 115 15.61 -24.31 0.44
CA ALA A 115 15.60 -23.94 1.86
C ALA A 115 15.97 -22.47 2.10
N GLU A 116 17.09 -22.00 1.53
CA GLU A 116 17.51 -20.59 1.62
C GLU A 116 16.48 -19.61 1.04
N ARG A 117 15.77 -20.03 -0.01
CA ARG A 117 14.68 -19.24 -0.58
C ARG A 117 13.47 -19.18 0.35
N ILE A 118 13.11 -20.30 0.96
CA ILE A 118 12.00 -20.35 1.91
C ILE A 118 12.34 -19.49 3.12
N ARG A 119 13.56 -19.61 3.68
CA ARG A 119 14.06 -18.75 4.76
C ARG A 119 13.92 -17.27 4.43
N GLY A 120 14.41 -16.85 3.26
CA GLY A 120 14.30 -15.44 2.85
C GLY A 120 12.87 -14.94 2.66
N MET A 121 12.00 -15.73 2.00
CA MET A 121 10.61 -15.32 1.73
C MET A 121 9.74 -15.34 2.99
N VAL A 122 9.84 -16.38 3.81
CA VAL A 122 9.07 -16.55 5.04
C VAL A 122 9.56 -15.57 6.10
N GLY A 123 10.89 -15.39 6.23
CA GLY A 123 11.46 -14.40 7.14
C GLY A 123 10.98 -12.99 6.80
N LEU A 124 10.91 -12.63 5.50
CA LEU A 124 10.35 -11.34 5.09
C LEU A 124 8.86 -11.24 5.39
N ALA A 125 8.07 -12.26 5.02
CA ALA A 125 6.63 -12.29 5.26
C ALA A 125 6.26 -12.15 6.75
N LYS A 126 7.03 -12.81 7.64
CA LYS A 126 6.89 -12.72 9.10
C LYS A 126 7.02 -11.28 9.60
N THR A 127 7.94 -10.50 9.02
CA THR A 127 8.20 -9.11 9.44
C THR A 127 7.21 -8.10 8.87
N GLU A 128 6.26 -8.52 8.04
CA GLU A 128 5.28 -7.61 7.45
C GLU A 128 4.25 -7.11 8.46
N LEU A 129 3.82 -5.86 8.29
CA LEU A 129 2.71 -5.32 9.04
C LEU A 129 1.39 -6.05 8.70
N PRO A 130 0.71 -6.67 9.69
CA PRO A 130 -0.55 -7.37 9.47
C PRO A 130 -1.72 -6.41 9.20
N GLU A 131 -1.68 -5.21 9.79
CA GLU A 131 -2.74 -4.20 9.67
C GLU A 131 -2.73 -3.46 8.32
N ALA A 132 -1.67 -3.62 7.52
CA ALA A 132 -1.49 -2.93 6.25
C ALA A 132 -1.69 -3.92 5.07
N PRO A 133 -2.92 -4.02 4.51
CA PRO A 133 -3.24 -5.04 3.50
C PRO A 133 -2.57 -4.77 2.15
N PHE A 134 -2.34 -3.49 1.80
CA PHE A 134 -1.71 -3.10 0.54
C PHE A 134 -0.35 -2.46 0.74
N PHE A 135 0.45 -2.51 -0.33
CA PHE A 135 1.76 -1.89 -0.41
C PHE A 135 1.79 -0.83 -1.52
N PHE A 136 2.79 0.04 -1.50
CA PHE A 136 3.08 0.96 -2.59
C PHE A 136 4.59 1.03 -2.83
N THR A 137 5.01 1.58 -3.98
CA THR A 137 6.42 1.87 -4.26
C THR A 137 6.62 3.37 -4.43
N PRO A 138 7.77 3.93 -4.00
CA PRO A 138 8.12 5.33 -4.25
C PRO A 138 8.04 5.68 -5.75
N ALA A 139 8.48 4.77 -6.62
CA ALA A 139 8.42 4.96 -8.08
C ALA A 139 6.98 5.13 -8.59
N LYS A 140 6.03 4.31 -8.14
CA LYS A 140 4.62 4.41 -8.57
C LYS A 140 3.97 5.69 -8.07
N LEU A 141 4.27 6.10 -6.83
CA LEU A 141 3.83 7.40 -6.30
C LEU A 141 4.43 8.57 -7.07
N SER A 142 5.70 8.49 -7.44
CA SER A 142 6.39 9.55 -8.17
C SER A 142 5.85 9.69 -9.59
N GLY A 143 5.45 8.58 -10.22
CA GLY A 143 4.73 8.60 -11.49
C GLY A 143 3.36 9.29 -11.41
N LEU A 144 2.66 9.16 -10.27
CA LEU A 144 1.41 9.88 -9.99
C LEU A 144 1.64 11.39 -9.81
N PHE A 145 2.68 11.76 -9.05
CA PHE A 145 3.02 13.16 -8.76
C PHE A 145 3.88 13.86 -9.83
N LYS A 146 4.29 13.12 -10.87
CA LYS A 146 5.17 13.59 -11.95
C LYS A 146 6.46 14.25 -11.42
N CYS A 147 7.05 13.67 -10.39
CA CYS A 147 8.29 14.17 -9.77
C CYS A 147 9.40 13.11 -9.79
N SER A 148 10.62 13.51 -9.43
CA SER A 148 11.70 12.55 -9.21
C SER A 148 11.36 11.63 -8.02
N SER A 149 11.84 10.39 -8.06
CA SER A 149 11.51 9.42 -7.02
C SER A 149 12.35 9.60 -5.76
N PRO A 150 11.72 9.74 -4.57
CA PRO A 150 12.47 9.67 -3.32
C PRO A 150 13.05 8.27 -3.14
N SER A 151 14.15 8.19 -2.40
CA SER A 151 14.72 6.90 -2.00
C SER A 151 13.79 6.15 -1.04
N LEU A 152 13.91 4.82 -0.99
CA LEU A 152 13.13 4.01 -0.06
C LEU A 152 13.38 4.43 1.40
N LEU A 153 14.62 4.82 1.72
CA LEU A 153 15.00 5.26 3.07
C LEU A 153 14.44 6.64 3.40
N THR A 154 14.35 7.54 2.43
CA THR A 154 13.72 8.87 2.63
C THR A 154 12.24 8.71 2.94
N VAL A 155 11.52 7.90 2.17
CA VAL A 155 10.10 7.62 2.42
C VAL A 155 9.92 6.92 3.76
N GLY A 156 10.73 5.91 4.04
CA GLY A 156 10.65 5.18 5.31
C GLY A 156 10.97 6.07 6.52
N SER A 157 11.99 6.92 6.43
CA SER A 157 12.34 7.85 7.51
C SER A 157 11.20 8.80 7.83
N ALA A 158 10.58 9.37 6.79
CA ALA A 158 9.46 10.27 6.95
C ALA A 158 8.24 9.60 7.62
N ILE A 159 7.93 8.35 7.26
CA ILE A 159 6.86 7.57 7.89
C ILE A 159 7.17 7.34 9.38
N LEU A 160 8.40 6.95 9.73
CA LEU A 160 8.79 6.72 11.12
C LEU A 160 8.81 8.01 11.94
N ASN A 161 9.31 9.11 11.38
CA ASN A 161 9.35 10.41 12.06
C ASN A 161 7.94 10.93 12.39
N ALA A 162 6.95 10.58 11.57
CA ALA A 162 5.54 10.90 11.83
C ALA A 162 4.87 9.95 12.84
N GLY A 163 5.58 8.95 13.37
CA GLY A 163 5.06 7.99 14.36
C GLY A 163 4.28 6.82 13.77
N PHE A 164 4.33 6.64 12.45
CA PHE A 164 3.71 5.51 11.77
C PHE A 164 4.67 4.32 11.68
N SER A 165 4.09 3.13 11.60
CA SER A 165 4.81 1.87 11.44
C SER A 165 5.03 1.58 9.96
N LEU A 166 6.11 0.88 9.62
CA LEU A 166 6.32 0.39 8.26
C LEU A 166 7.02 -0.96 8.22
N SER A 167 6.79 -1.67 7.11
CA SER A 167 7.55 -2.86 6.71
C SER A 167 7.75 -2.87 5.20
N ARG A 168 8.57 -3.79 4.70
CA ARG A 168 8.56 -4.14 3.27
C ARG A 168 7.38 -5.05 2.94
N SER A 169 7.17 -5.30 1.64
CA SER A 169 6.34 -6.41 1.16
C SER A 169 7.19 -7.45 0.42
N HIS A 170 6.94 -8.73 0.72
CA HIS A 170 7.47 -9.91 0.05
C HIS A 170 6.95 -10.05 -1.38
N CYS A 171 5.80 -9.42 -1.69
CA CYS A 171 5.19 -9.51 -3.02
C CYS A 171 5.90 -8.68 -4.08
N GLN A 172 6.62 -7.61 -3.71
CA GLN A 172 7.25 -6.72 -4.69
C GLN A 172 8.49 -6.01 -4.15
N PRO A 173 9.62 -5.98 -4.89
CA PRO A 173 10.80 -5.24 -4.48
C PRO A 173 10.54 -3.73 -4.42
N GLY A 174 11.26 -3.05 -3.53
CA GLY A 174 11.14 -1.60 -3.32
C GLY A 174 9.76 -1.12 -2.83
N SER A 175 8.94 -2.02 -2.30
CA SER A 175 7.62 -1.69 -1.78
C SER A 175 7.62 -1.50 -0.26
N ILE A 176 6.70 -0.66 0.19
CA ILE A 176 6.46 -0.32 1.59
C ILE A 176 5.00 -0.61 1.92
N LYS A 177 4.79 -1.25 3.07
CA LYS A 177 3.53 -1.32 3.80
C LYS A 177 3.61 -0.38 5.00
N THR A 178 2.50 0.26 5.36
CA THR A 178 2.45 1.19 6.49
C THR A 178 1.03 1.33 7.01
N ASP A 179 0.88 1.66 8.29
CA ASP A 179 -0.37 2.08 8.92
C ASP A 179 -0.68 3.57 8.69
N ALA A 180 0.19 4.31 8.00
CA ALA A 180 -0.03 5.71 7.67
C ALA A 180 -1.22 5.91 6.72
N PRO A 181 -2.08 6.91 6.96
CA PRO A 181 -3.21 7.19 6.09
C PRO A 181 -2.71 7.65 4.72
N ARG A 182 -3.50 7.35 3.68
CA ARG A 182 -3.12 7.71 2.30
C ARG A 182 -2.88 9.22 2.12
N ALA A 183 -3.60 10.05 2.87
CA ALA A 183 -3.42 11.49 2.96
C ALA A 183 -1.99 11.90 3.37
N PHE A 184 -1.42 11.23 4.40
CA PHE A 184 -0.05 11.46 4.83
C PHE A 184 0.95 11.14 3.70
N ILE A 185 0.71 10.04 2.97
CA ILE A 185 1.57 9.65 1.84
C ILE A 185 1.54 10.71 0.72
N TYR A 186 0.41 11.36 0.48
CA TYR A 186 0.32 12.48 -0.46
C TYR A 186 1.05 13.72 0.03
N ASP A 187 0.92 14.04 1.31
CA ASP A 187 1.65 15.15 1.93
C ASP A 187 3.16 14.91 1.92
N LEU A 188 3.60 13.65 2.09
CA LEU A 188 5.00 13.25 1.95
C LEU A 188 5.53 13.55 0.55
N MET A 189 4.77 13.24 -0.49
CA MET A 189 5.16 13.56 -1.87
C MET A 189 5.20 15.07 -2.12
N LYS A 190 4.28 15.85 -1.53
CA LYS A 190 4.30 17.32 -1.59
C LYS A 190 5.53 17.89 -0.87
N ALA A 191 5.84 17.40 0.33
CA ALA A 191 7.05 17.78 1.06
C ALA A 191 8.33 17.43 0.28
N TRP A 192 8.35 16.29 -0.43
CA TRP A 192 9.44 15.90 -1.30
C TRP A 192 9.62 16.84 -2.50
N ILE A 193 8.53 17.27 -3.13
CA ILE A 193 8.57 18.30 -4.20
C ILE A 193 9.13 19.62 -3.64
N ASN A 194 8.72 20.02 -2.44
CA ASN A 194 9.23 21.23 -1.79
C ASN A 194 10.73 21.13 -1.52
N ALA A 195 11.19 20.00 -0.98
CA ALA A 195 12.60 19.77 -0.68
C ALA A 195 13.49 19.80 -1.93
N GLN A 196 12.97 19.35 -3.09
CA GLN A 196 13.69 19.43 -4.37
C GLN A 196 13.76 20.85 -4.94
N ALA A 197 12.77 21.69 -4.64
CA ALA A 197 12.73 23.07 -5.09
C ALA A 197 13.56 24.02 -4.21
N ALA A 198 13.87 23.61 -2.97
CA ALA A 198 14.75 24.36 -2.10
C ALA A 198 16.16 24.44 -2.72
N PRO A 199 16.81 25.61 -2.71
CA PRO A 199 18.20 25.70 -3.12
C PRO A 199 19.02 24.77 -2.21
N VAL A 200 19.71 23.80 -2.80
CA VAL A 200 20.68 22.98 -2.08
C VAL A 200 21.63 23.96 -1.38
N PRO A 201 21.80 23.90 -0.05
CA PRO A 201 22.80 24.74 0.60
C PRO A 201 24.13 24.45 -0.09
N LYS A 202 24.67 25.44 -0.80
CA LYS A 202 26.03 25.37 -1.34
C LYS A 202 26.90 25.10 -0.13
N SER A 203 27.55 23.94 -0.08
CA SER A 203 28.60 23.73 0.89
C SER A 203 29.62 24.83 0.65
N THR A 204 29.68 25.80 1.57
CA THR A 204 30.79 26.73 1.66
C THR A 204 32.01 25.89 1.98
N LYS A 205 32.76 25.53 0.94
CA LYS A 205 34.15 25.10 1.06
C LYS A 205 34.95 26.30 1.53
N ASP A 206 34.92 26.55 2.82
CA ASP A 206 35.92 27.33 3.53
C ASP A 206 35.90 26.83 4.97
N LEU A 207 36.84 25.92 5.25
CA LEU A 207 37.57 25.75 6.51
C LEU A 207 38.29 24.38 6.48
N GLY A 208 39.62 24.42 6.46
CA GLY A 208 40.49 23.46 7.16
C GLY A 208 40.62 22.06 6.57
N ALA A 209 41.86 21.71 6.22
CA ALA A 209 42.30 20.36 5.92
C ALA A 209 41.90 19.35 7.03
N GLY A 210 41.40 18.18 6.61
CA GLY A 210 41.17 17.03 7.49
C GLY A 210 39.94 16.22 7.09
N ASP A 211 40.17 15.00 6.61
CA ASP A 211 39.21 13.92 6.36
C ASP A 211 38.18 14.07 5.22
N GLN A 212 38.54 13.44 4.08
CA GLN A 212 37.62 13.03 3.03
C GLN A 212 36.85 11.77 3.49
N PRO A 213 35.51 11.76 3.55
CA PRO A 213 34.77 10.51 3.44
C PRO A 213 34.80 10.06 1.98
N ALA A 214 35.40 8.89 1.78
CA ALA A 214 35.65 8.26 0.48
C ALA A 214 34.40 8.17 -0.39
N ALA A 215 34.53 8.73 -1.59
CA ALA A 215 33.86 8.21 -2.76
C ALA A 215 34.36 6.76 -2.97
N VAL A 216 33.51 5.77 -2.71
CA VAL A 216 33.74 4.40 -3.18
C VAL A 216 33.19 4.30 -4.59
N ASP A 217 34.00 4.82 -5.51
CA ASP A 217 34.02 4.37 -6.89
C ASP A 217 34.69 2.98 -6.94
N GLY A 218 34.21 2.13 -7.84
CA GLY A 218 34.66 0.75 -7.95
C GLY A 218 36.11 0.67 -8.45
N GLY A 219 36.93 -0.18 -7.82
CA GLY A 219 38.28 -0.44 -8.31
C GLY A 219 39.14 -1.33 -7.39
N ASN A 220 38.99 -2.65 -7.56
CA ASN A 220 40.05 -3.67 -7.62
C ASN A 220 41.13 -3.80 -6.51
N ALA A 221 41.17 -4.96 -5.83
CA ALA A 221 42.38 -5.68 -5.39
C ALA A 221 42.01 -7.09 -4.84
N PRO A 222 42.94 -8.07 -4.74
CA PRO A 222 43.79 -8.66 -5.77
C PRO A 222 43.50 -10.17 -5.98
N ARG A 223 44.07 -10.74 -7.06
CA ARG A 223 44.05 -12.17 -7.44
C ARG A 223 44.67 -13.08 -6.37
N VAL A 224 43.97 -14.17 -6.05
CA VAL A 224 44.55 -15.52 -5.92
C VAL A 224 43.65 -16.52 -6.67
N ASP A 225 44.32 -17.38 -7.44
CA ASP A 225 43.88 -18.51 -8.29
C ASP A 225 42.97 -19.50 -7.51
N GLU A 226 41.94 -20.19 -8.03
CA GLU A 226 41.88 -21.09 -9.20
C GLU A 226 40.43 -21.25 -9.73
N SER A 227 40.32 -21.26 -11.07
CA SER A 227 39.37 -21.93 -12.00
C SER A 227 37.94 -22.34 -11.60
N LEU A 228 36.94 -21.85 -12.36
CA LEU A 228 36.21 -22.60 -13.41
C LEU A 228 35.03 -21.76 -14.00
N ASP A 229 35.33 -21.13 -15.12
CA ASP A 229 34.57 -20.84 -16.36
C ASP A 229 33.03 -20.72 -16.38
N GLY A 230 32.57 -19.59 -16.95
CA GLY A 230 31.23 -19.38 -17.47
C GLY A 230 30.91 -17.92 -17.78
N GLU A 231 31.36 -17.41 -18.94
CA GLU A 231 31.09 -16.06 -19.44
C GLU A 231 29.58 -15.74 -19.55
N VAL A 232 29.14 -14.59 -19.00
CA VAL A 232 27.94 -13.88 -19.47
C VAL A 232 28.24 -12.38 -19.61
N LYS A 233 28.02 -11.86 -20.82
CA LYS A 233 28.22 -10.48 -21.24
C LYS A 233 27.17 -9.56 -20.59
N ASN A 234 27.61 -8.44 -19.99
CA ASN A 234 26.73 -7.34 -19.59
C ASN A 234 26.34 -6.53 -20.84
N GLY A 235 25.06 -6.56 -21.20
CA GLY A 235 24.49 -5.70 -22.25
C GLY A 235 23.87 -4.45 -21.65
N ASP A 236 24.26 -3.29 -22.18
CA ASP A 236 23.74 -1.97 -21.88
C ASP A 236 22.21 -1.90 -22.09
N VAL A 237 21.48 -1.43 -21.06
CA VAL A 237 20.04 -1.14 -21.19
C VAL A 237 19.87 0.27 -21.77
N ARG A 238 19.53 0.34 -23.05
CA ARG A 238 18.99 1.54 -23.69
C ARG A 238 17.54 1.78 -23.26
N ASN A 239 17.22 3.04 -22.94
CA ASN A 239 15.85 3.51 -22.71
C ASN A 239 15.03 3.39 -24.01
N GLY A 240 13.98 2.56 -23.99
CA GLY A 240 12.97 2.51 -25.03
C GLY A 240 11.76 3.36 -24.67
N GLU A 241 11.42 4.33 -25.50
CA GLU A 241 10.16 5.08 -25.47
C GLU A 241 8.95 4.14 -25.51
N VAL A 242 7.98 4.38 -24.63
CA VAL A 242 6.67 3.73 -24.69
C VAL A 242 5.70 4.72 -25.33
N LYS A 243 5.16 4.36 -26.50
CA LYS A 243 4.12 5.12 -27.21
C LYS A 243 2.76 4.83 -26.58
N ASP A 244 2.07 5.89 -26.18
CA ASP A 244 0.67 5.85 -25.73
C ASP A 244 -0.26 5.46 -26.88
N GLY A 245 -0.99 4.36 -26.72
CA GLY A 245 -2.10 3.98 -27.59
C GLY A 245 -3.41 4.52 -27.02
N GLY A 246 -4.02 5.51 -27.69
CA GLY A 246 -5.32 6.07 -27.35
C GLY A 246 -6.44 5.02 -27.34
N VAL A 247 -7.36 5.17 -26.39
CA VAL A 247 -8.61 4.39 -26.34
C VAL A 247 -9.69 5.23 -27.03
N GLN A 248 -10.33 4.64 -28.05
CA GLN A 248 -11.58 5.15 -28.63
C GLN A 248 -12.77 4.60 -27.84
N ASP A 249 -13.72 5.47 -27.52
CA ASP A 249 -14.96 5.14 -26.84
C ASP A 249 -15.87 4.28 -27.72
N GLY A 250 -16.30 3.14 -27.18
CA GLY A 250 -17.33 2.29 -27.78
C GLY A 250 -18.71 2.68 -27.24
N GLU A 251 -19.52 3.24 -28.11
CA GLU A 251 -20.92 3.61 -27.90
C GLU A 251 -21.77 2.37 -27.55
N VAL A 252 -22.40 2.35 -26.37
CA VAL A 252 -23.32 1.27 -25.97
C VAL A 252 -24.75 1.81 -25.99
N LYS A 253 -25.57 1.23 -26.88
CA LYS A 253 -26.98 1.61 -27.08
C LYS A 253 -27.81 1.32 -25.83
N SER A 254 -28.58 2.32 -25.44
CA SER A 254 -29.62 2.32 -24.41
C SER A 254 -30.73 1.32 -24.69
N GLY A 255 -31.03 0.46 -23.71
CA GLY A 255 -32.29 -0.30 -23.65
C GLY A 255 -33.22 0.34 -22.63
N GLU A 256 -34.39 0.78 -23.06
CA GLU A 256 -35.48 1.27 -22.21
C GLU A 256 -35.93 0.20 -21.22
N VAL A 257 -36.03 0.56 -19.93
CA VAL A 257 -36.81 -0.19 -18.94
C VAL A 257 -37.83 0.77 -18.35
N LYS A 258 -39.10 0.40 -18.49
CA LYS A 258 -40.28 1.19 -18.14
C LYS A 258 -40.39 1.44 -16.63
N GLU A 259 -40.82 2.64 -16.30
CA GLU A 259 -41.16 3.11 -14.95
C GLU A 259 -42.32 2.30 -14.35
N GLY A 260 -42.18 1.95 -13.07
CA GLY A 260 -43.26 1.46 -12.23
C GLY A 260 -43.32 2.34 -10.98
N GLU A 261 -44.36 3.16 -10.89
CA GLU A 261 -44.69 3.95 -9.69
C GLU A 261 -44.92 3.03 -8.48
N VAL A 262 -44.25 3.31 -7.36
CA VAL A 262 -44.63 2.78 -6.05
C VAL A 262 -44.75 3.94 -5.07
N LYS A 263 -45.97 4.09 -4.53
CA LYS A 263 -46.42 5.20 -3.70
C LYS A 263 -45.75 5.21 -2.32
N ASN A 264 -45.54 6.43 -1.84
CA ASN A 264 -45.08 6.78 -0.50
C ASN A 264 -45.97 6.16 0.60
N GLY A 265 -45.31 5.55 1.59
CA GLY A 265 -45.87 5.32 2.92
C GLY A 265 -44.97 5.98 3.95
N GLN A 266 -45.47 7.06 4.57
CA GLN A 266 -44.87 7.67 5.75
C GLN A 266 -44.95 6.68 6.92
N ALA A 267 -43.84 6.47 7.60
CA ALA A 267 -43.81 5.96 8.96
C ALA A 267 -42.90 6.90 9.76
N GLU A 268 -43.52 7.77 10.54
CA GLU A 268 -42.90 8.42 11.68
C GLU A 268 -42.80 7.39 12.80
N ASP A 269 -41.62 7.20 13.39
CA ASP A 269 -41.51 7.00 14.83
C ASP A 269 -40.13 7.43 15.32
N GLU A 270 -40.17 8.12 16.43
CA GLU A 270 -39.08 8.79 17.10
C GLU A 270 -38.21 7.79 17.87
N GLY A 271 -36.90 8.03 17.91
CA GLY A 271 -35.99 7.17 18.64
C GLY A 271 -34.54 7.60 18.51
N GLY A 272 -34.23 8.81 18.96
CA GLY A 272 -32.88 9.33 19.02
C GLY A 272 -31.96 8.43 19.85
N LEU A 273 -30.98 7.79 19.19
CA LEU A 273 -29.84 7.19 19.87
C LEU A 273 -28.57 7.63 19.14
N LYS A 274 -27.75 8.37 19.89
CA LYS A 274 -26.55 9.08 19.49
C LYS A 274 -25.61 8.16 18.71
N ALA A 275 -25.17 8.65 17.55
CA ALA A 275 -24.06 8.08 16.81
C ALA A 275 -22.83 7.98 17.71
N GLU A 276 -22.43 6.75 18.06
CA GLU A 276 -21.09 6.48 18.55
C GLU A 276 -20.13 6.83 17.41
N LYS A 277 -19.50 8.00 17.51
CA LYS A 277 -18.30 8.33 16.74
C LYS A 277 -17.34 7.16 16.91
N VAL A 278 -17.09 6.44 15.82
CA VAL A 278 -15.89 5.59 15.70
C VAL A 278 -14.71 6.52 15.97
N LYS A 279 -14.10 6.37 17.14
CA LYS A 279 -12.82 6.98 17.44
C LYS A 279 -11.83 6.36 16.45
N GLU A 280 -11.54 7.06 15.37
CA GLU A 280 -10.21 7.00 14.79
C GLU A 280 -9.24 7.20 15.96
N GLY A 281 -8.51 6.15 16.30
CA GLY A 281 -7.45 6.25 17.29
C GLY A 281 -6.43 7.23 16.75
N GLN A 282 -6.50 8.48 17.22
CA GLN A 282 -5.39 9.40 17.21
C GLN A 282 -4.25 8.73 17.97
N LYS A 283 -3.40 7.98 17.26
CA LYS A 283 -1.98 7.98 17.61
C LYS A 283 -1.55 9.43 17.42
N SER A 284 -1.18 10.05 18.53
CA SER A 284 -0.64 11.40 18.61
C SER A 284 0.61 11.52 17.75
N GLY A 285 0.43 11.78 16.45
CA GLY A 285 1.47 12.41 15.64
C GLY A 285 1.72 13.78 16.24
N GLY A 286 2.99 14.13 16.42
CA GLY A 286 3.41 15.40 17.03
C GLY A 286 2.61 16.56 16.43
N ALA A 287 1.92 17.30 17.30
CA ALA A 287 1.14 18.47 16.93
C ALA A 287 2.09 19.63 16.58
N GLY A 288 2.61 19.62 15.34
CA GLY A 288 2.97 20.84 14.63
C GLY A 288 1.74 21.30 13.84
N GLU A 289 1.45 22.61 13.86
CA GLU A 289 0.34 23.18 13.10
C GLU A 289 0.42 22.76 11.61
N PRO A 290 -0.68 22.24 11.01
CA PRO A 290 -0.70 21.92 9.60
C PRO A 290 -0.49 23.20 8.80
N ALA A 291 0.42 23.17 7.82
CA ALA A 291 0.61 24.28 6.90
C ALA A 291 -0.70 24.50 6.11
N ALA A 292 -1.47 25.51 6.51
CA ALA A 292 -2.75 25.87 5.90
C ALA A 292 -2.60 26.33 4.43
N GLU A 293 -1.40 26.73 4.03
CA GLU A 293 -1.10 27.24 2.70
C GLU A 293 -0.41 26.19 1.80
N ILE A 294 -0.77 26.23 0.52
CA ILE A 294 -0.13 25.42 -0.53
C ILE A 294 1.25 26.01 -0.78
N SER A 295 2.30 25.19 -0.70
CA SER A 295 3.67 25.63 -0.96
C SER A 295 3.85 26.13 -2.39
N GLU A 296 4.67 27.17 -2.56
CA GLU A 296 4.98 27.74 -3.87
C GLU A 296 5.61 26.69 -4.81
N ALA A 297 6.45 25.80 -4.29
CA ALA A 297 7.01 24.71 -5.07
C ALA A 297 5.93 23.76 -5.63
N CYS A 298 4.88 23.44 -4.85
CA CYS A 298 3.76 22.66 -5.37
C CYS A 298 2.94 23.44 -6.41
N ARG A 299 2.78 24.76 -6.25
CA ARG A 299 2.11 25.63 -7.24
C ARG A 299 2.85 25.66 -8.56
N VAL A 300 4.17 25.91 -8.53
CA VAL A 300 5.04 25.94 -9.72
C VAL A 300 5.09 24.56 -10.38
N HIS A 301 5.20 23.48 -9.60
CA HIS A 301 5.18 22.12 -10.13
C HIS A 301 3.85 21.77 -10.77
N GLY A 302 2.74 22.18 -10.16
CA GLY A 302 1.40 22.06 -10.72
C GLY A 302 1.26 22.82 -12.04
N ALA A 303 1.70 24.07 -12.10
CA ALA A 303 1.62 24.88 -13.32
C ALA A 303 2.34 24.22 -14.52
N LYS A 304 3.48 23.57 -14.29
CA LYS A 304 4.21 22.79 -15.32
C LYS A 304 3.45 21.54 -15.80
N ASN A 305 2.53 21.02 -14.99
CA ASN A 305 1.76 19.82 -15.26
C ASN A 305 0.24 20.12 -15.35
N SER A 306 -0.12 21.34 -15.77
CA SER A 306 -1.50 21.84 -15.79
C SER A 306 -2.46 21.01 -16.65
N SER A 307 -1.93 20.27 -17.63
CA SER A 307 -2.71 19.34 -18.46
C SER A 307 -3.24 18.12 -17.71
N ASN A 308 -2.75 17.84 -16.50
CA ASN A 308 -3.20 16.72 -15.67
C ASN A 308 -4.13 17.19 -14.53
N PRO A 309 -5.46 17.16 -14.72
CA PRO A 309 -6.41 17.69 -13.73
C PRO A 309 -6.37 16.93 -12.39
N ARG A 310 -6.07 15.62 -12.43
CA ARG A 310 -6.00 14.78 -11.22
C ARG A 310 -4.79 15.15 -10.36
N LEU A 311 -3.64 15.40 -10.99
CA LEU A 311 -2.45 15.88 -10.30
C LEU A 311 -2.68 17.28 -9.73
N MET A 312 -3.29 18.17 -10.50
CA MET A 312 -3.63 19.51 -10.03
C MET A 312 -4.52 19.48 -8.79
N SER A 313 -5.53 18.60 -8.77
CA SER A 313 -6.39 18.40 -7.60
C SER A 313 -5.65 17.85 -6.37
N LEU A 314 -4.60 17.04 -6.55
CA LEU A 314 -3.80 16.54 -5.42
C LEU A 314 -2.90 17.64 -4.84
N LEU A 315 -2.28 18.43 -5.71
CA LEU A 315 -1.35 19.50 -5.34
C LEU A 315 -2.06 20.74 -4.79
N SER A 316 -3.31 20.99 -5.18
CA SER A 316 -4.11 22.11 -4.69
C SER A 316 -4.60 21.92 -3.25
N LYS A 317 -4.49 20.71 -2.69
CA LYS A 317 -4.86 20.44 -1.32
C LYS A 317 -3.74 20.85 -0.35
N PRO A 318 -4.04 21.59 0.73
CA PRO A 318 -3.04 21.93 1.74
C PRO A 318 -2.49 20.67 2.40
N MET A 319 -1.31 20.78 3.00
CA MET A 319 -0.74 19.66 3.76
C MET A 319 -1.51 19.50 5.07
N ARG A 320 -2.05 18.31 5.28
CA ARG A 320 -2.77 17.91 6.51
C ARG A 320 -1.81 17.43 7.59
N TYR A 321 -0.63 16.94 7.21
CA TYR A 321 0.38 16.42 8.13
C TYR A 321 1.70 17.17 8.00
N GLN A 322 2.39 17.34 9.13
CA GLN A 322 3.78 17.75 9.14
C GLN A 322 4.65 16.57 8.73
N VAL A 323 5.49 16.76 7.70
CA VAL A 323 6.37 15.71 7.19
C VAL A 323 7.83 16.10 7.40
N ASP A 324 8.55 15.31 8.20
CA ASP A 324 10.00 15.44 8.37
C ASP A 324 10.74 14.39 7.52
N LEU A 325 11.45 14.85 6.49
CA LEU A 325 12.21 14.01 5.57
C LEU A 325 13.62 13.64 6.09
N LYS A 326 14.02 14.10 7.29
CA LYS A 326 15.32 13.79 7.87
C LYS A 326 15.50 12.29 8.04
N TYR A 327 16.72 11.83 7.76
CA TYR A 327 17.07 10.42 7.85
C TYR A 327 16.90 9.90 9.29
N ASN A 328 16.20 8.78 9.42
CA ASN A 328 15.98 8.09 10.68
C ASN A 328 16.72 6.74 10.65
N LYS A 329 17.72 6.57 11.51
CA LYS A 329 18.55 5.34 11.55
C LYS A 329 17.74 4.05 11.72
N SER A 330 16.60 4.11 12.41
CA SER A 330 15.74 2.94 12.64
C SER A 330 15.15 2.37 11.34
N VAL A 331 15.11 3.18 10.28
CA VAL A 331 14.58 2.78 8.97
C VAL A 331 15.35 1.63 8.35
N GLU A 332 16.66 1.56 8.59
CA GLU A 332 17.53 0.54 7.99
C GLU A 332 17.18 -0.87 8.46
N LYS A 333 16.92 -1.00 9.76
CA LYS A 333 16.51 -2.26 10.36
C LYS A 333 15.15 -2.71 9.83
N LEU A 334 14.18 -1.79 9.73
CA LEU A 334 12.80 -2.10 9.31
C LEU A 334 12.68 -2.36 7.80
N LEU A 335 13.50 -1.70 6.99
CA LEU A 335 13.59 -1.94 5.55
C LEU A 335 14.64 -2.99 5.19
N LEU A 336 15.22 -3.66 6.19
CA LEU A 336 16.19 -4.74 6.01
C LEU A 336 17.30 -4.34 5.04
N THR A 337 17.78 -3.10 5.14
CA THR A 337 18.86 -2.60 4.28
C THR A 337 20.16 -3.29 4.65
N GLY A 338 20.88 -3.79 3.65
CA GLY A 338 22.11 -4.57 3.84
C GLY A 338 21.88 -6.09 3.87
N LEU A 339 20.63 -6.55 3.97
CA LEU A 339 20.32 -7.98 3.81
C LEU A 339 20.06 -8.30 2.33
N LYS A 340 20.64 -9.41 1.85
CA LYS A 340 20.33 -9.94 0.52
C LYS A 340 18.95 -10.61 0.56
N ILE A 341 17.92 -9.81 0.35
CA ILE A 341 16.54 -10.29 0.37
C ILE A 341 16.29 -11.19 -0.85
N VAL A 342 15.85 -12.42 -0.58
CA VAL A 342 15.37 -13.33 -1.63
C VAL A 342 14.05 -12.80 -2.18
N ARG A 343 13.95 -12.74 -3.51
CA ARG A 343 12.84 -12.08 -4.21
C ARG A 343 11.86 -13.10 -4.73
N TYR A 344 10.57 -12.72 -4.81
CA TYR A 344 9.63 -13.45 -5.64
C TYR A 344 10.15 -13.40 -7.08
N GLN A 345 10.51 -14.56 -7.64
CA GLN A 345 10.99 -14.62 -9.01
C GLN A 345 9.82 -14.33 -9.93
N ALA A 346 10.03 -13.45 -10.91
CA ALA A 346 9.10 -13.33 -12.03
C ALA A 346 8.98 -14.71 -12.68
N ASN A 347 7.79 -15.01 -13.20
CA ASN A 347 7.56 -16.31 -13.80
C ASN A 347 8.61 -16.58 -14.88
N PRO A 348 9.20 -17.78 -14.89
CA PRO A 348 10.30 -18.10 -15.79
C PRO A 348 9.86 -18.09 -17.25
N THR A 349 8.56 -18.19 -17.54
CA THR A 349 8.02 -18.24 -18.90
C THR A 349 7.01 -17.14 -19.18
N PRO A 350 7.00 -16.59 -20.42
CA PRO A 350 5.88 -15.80 -20.91
C PRO A 350 4.59 -16.62 -20.83
N ASN A 351 3.50 -16.01 -20.34
CA ASN A 351 2.15 -16.61 -20.22
C ASN A 351 1.91 -17.59 -19.04
N TRP A 352 2.73 -17.56 -17.99
CA TRP A 352 2.40 -18.26 -16.75
C TRP A 352 1.34 -17.49 -15.95
N GLY A 353 0.20 -18.13 -15.68
CA GLY A 353 -1.00 -17.51 -15.08
C GLY A 353 -2.17 -17.40 -16.07
N PRO A 354 -3.38 -16.98 -15.63
CA PRO A 354 -4.52 -16.77 -16.52
C PRO A 354 -4.10 -15.81 -17.65
N LYS A 355 -4.22 -16.30 -18.90
CA LYS A 355 -3.61 -15.73 -20.11
C LYS A 355 -3.74 -14.21 -20.17
N ALA A 356 -2.62 -13.52 -20.44
CA ALA A 356 -2.67 -12.14 -20.87
C ALA A 356 -3.48 -12.03 -22.18
N ARG A 357 -4.17 -10.89 -22.33
CA ARG A 357 -5.06 -10.53 -23.44
C ARG A 357 -4.56 -11.06 -24.79
N ALA A 358 -5.46 -11.68 -25.56
CA ALA A 358 -5.15 -12.20 -26.89
C ALA A 358 -4.50 -11.10 -27.75
N LEU A 359 -3.28 -11.37 -28.21
CA LEU A 359 -2.62 -10.56 -29.23
C LEU A 359 -3.43 -10.71 -30.53
N LYS A 360 -3.83 -9.59 -31.13
CA LYS A 360 -4.41 -9.60 -32.48
C LYS A 360 -3.34 -10.15 -33.44
N LYS A 361 -3.70 -11.20 -34.18
CA LYS A 361 -2.86 -11.77 -35.24
C LYS A 361 -2.60 -10.77 -36.36
#